data_AF-A0A957IKF4-F1
#
_entry.id   AF-A0A957IKF4-F1
#
_cell.length_a   1.000
_cell.length_b   1.000
_cell.length_c   1.000
_cell.angle_alpha   90.00
_cell.angle_beta   90.00
_cell.angle_gamma   90.00
#
_symmetry.space_group_name_H-M   'P 1'
#
loop_
_entity.id
_entity.type
_entity.pdbx_description
1 polymer ?
#
loop_
_entity_poly.entity_id
_entity_poly.type
_entity_poly.pdbx_seq_one_letter_code
_entity_poly.pdbx_strand_id
1 'polypeptide(L)'
;MENYQHVAVVLLSFGVLAVAAGQIGRFFARFKLPLISGFLFAGILVGPFVLGLISQASLKELLFVDEVSLAFIAFAAGSEIYLEELRSRLRSIAWVTVGNAIAIPVCGGVALFLLSGMIPFMREMPVNGRIAASLLAGTILLARSPSSVIAI
;
A
#
# COMPACT_ATOMS: atom_id res chain seq x y z
N MET A 1 12.40 -9.30 -32.09
CA MET A 1 13.16 -10.08 -31.09
C MET A 1 13.41 -9.27 -29.82
N GLU A 2 13.58 -7.94 -29.90
CA GLU A 2 13.81 -7.04 -28.76
C GLU A 2 12.68 -7.04 -27.70
N ASN A 3 11.41 -7.21 -28.11
CA ASN A 3 10.27 -7.21 -27.18
C ASN A 3 10.29 -8.41 -26.20
N TYR A 4 10.75 -9.58 -26.66
CA TYR A 4 10.87 -10.77 -25.80
C TYR A 4 12.00 -10.63 -24.78
N GLN A 5 13.10 -9.98 -25.17
CA GLN A 5 14.20 -9.69 -24.25
C GLN A 5 13.77 -8.69 -23.17
N HIS A 6 12.99 -7.67 -23.53
CA HIS A 6 12.47 -6.70 -22.56
C HIS A 6 11.57 -7.36 -21.52
N VAL A 7 10.57 -8.14 -21.96
CA VAL A 7 9.65 -8.86 -21.07
C VAL A 7 10.41 -9.85 -20.18
N ALA A 8 11.38 -10.57 -20.73
CA ALA A 8 12.20 -11.50 -19.96
C ALA A 8 13.00 -10.79 -18.86
N VAL A 9 13.58 -9.62 -19.15
CA VAL A 9 14.30 -8.82 -18.15
C VAL A 9 13.36 -8.34 -17.05
N VAL A 10 12.17 -7.84 -17.39
CA VAL A 10 11.19 -7.38 -16.38
C VAL A 10 10.73 -8.52 -15.47
N LEU A 11 10.41 -9.68 -16.04
CA LEU A 11 10.02 -10.86 -15.27
C LEU A 11 11.16 -11.36 -14.36
N LEU A 12 12.40 -11.36 -14.87
CA LEU A 12 13.55 -11.79 -14.09
C LEU A 12 13.86 -10.79 -12.96
N SER A 13 13.79 -9.49 -13.23
CA SER A 13 13.93 -8.45 -12.19
C SER A 13 12.82 -8.56 -11.13
N PHE A 14 11.58 -8.87 -11.54
CA PHE A 14 10.50 -9.16 -10.59
C PHE A 14 10.79 -10.41 -9.75
N GLY A 15 11.27 -11.49 -10.37
CA GLY A 15 11.64 -12.71 -9.65
C GLY A 15 12.72 -12.46 -8.60
N VAL A 16 13.76 -11.69 -8.95
CA VAL A 16 14.80 -11.25 -8.01
C VAL A 16 14.19 -10.42 -6.89
N LEU A 17 13.31 -9.47 -7.20
CA LEU A 17 12.61 -8.66 -6.19
C LEU A 17 11.79 -9.53 -5.25
N ALA A 18 11.00 -10.47 -5.77
CA ALA A 18 10.14 -11.34 -4.97
C ALA A 18 10.95 -12.22 -4.02
N VAL A 19 12.05 -12.81 -4.49
CA VAL A 19 12.97 -13.61 -3.67
C VAL A 19 13.65 -12.72 -2.61
N ALA A 20 14.16 -11.56 -3.01
CA ALA A 20 14.81 -10.62 -2.10
C ALA A 20 13.85 -10.15 -1.00
N ALA A 21 12.62 -9.76 -1.36
CA ALA A 21 11.57 -9.39 -0.40
C ALA A 21 11.27 -10.53 0.57
N GLY A 22 11.14 -11.78 0.09
CA GLY A 22 10.90 -12.93 0.95
C GLY A 22 12.03 -13.24 1.93
N GLN A 23 13.29 -13.02 1.55
CA GLN A 23 14.45 -13.23 2.43
C GLN A 23 14.63 -12.08 3.42
N ILE A 24 14.56 -10.84 2.94
CA ILE A 24 14.69 -9.63 3.75
C ILE A 24 13.52 -9.52 4.74
N GLY A 25 12.30 -9.82 4.33
CA GLY A 25 11.13 -9.90 5.21
C GLY A 25 11.37 -10.84 6.38
N ARG A 26 11.81 -12.08 6.11
CA ARG A 26 12.16 -13.06 7.16
C ARG A 26 13.32 -12.62 8.03
N PHE A 27 14.29 -11.91 7.48
CA PHE A 27 15.38 -11.32 8.26
C PHE A 27 14.86 -10.25 9.23
N PHE A 28 13.97 -9.35 8.77
CA PHE A 28 13.35 -8.31 9.60
C PHE A 28 12.47 -8.91 10.71
N ALA A 29 11.78 -10.02 10.44
CA ALA A 29 11.02 -10.74 11.46
C ALA A 29 11.88 -11.20 12.65
N ARG A 30 13.18 -11.48 12.46
CA ARG A 30 14.12 -11.80 13.56
C ARG A 30 14.32 -10.63 14.53
N PHE A 31 14.13 -9.40 14.06
CA PHE A 31 14.16 -8.18 14.87
C PHE A 31 12.77 -7.81 15.44
N LYS A 32 11.79 -8.71 15.38
CA LYS A 32 10.40 -8.47 15.78
C LYS A 32 9.71 -7.35 14.99
N LEU A 33 10.15 -7.12 13.75
CA LEU A 33 9.49 -6.20 12.84
C LEU A 33 8.47 -6.95 11.97
N PRO A 34 7.35 -6.31 11.57
CA PRO A 34 6.41 -6.89 10.61
C PRO A 34 7.10 -7.23 9.29
N LEU A 35 6.69 -8.32 8.64
CA LEU A 35 7.23 -8.74 7.34
C LEU A 35 7.15 -7.64 6.27
N ILE A 36 6.06 -6.86 6.29
CA ILE A 36 5.81 -5.76 5.34
C ILE A 36 6.93 -4.71 5.41
N SER A 37 7.50 -4.45 6.58
CA SER A 37 8.65 -3.53 6.71
C SER A 37 9.85 -4.02 5.92
N GLY A 38 10.13 -5.33 5.93
CA GLY A 38 11.20 -5.92 5.13
C GLY A 38 10.88 -5.94 3.63
N PHE A 39 9.61 -6.12 3.24
CA PHE A 39 9.19 -6.03 1.83
C PHE A 39 9.39 -4.62 1.27
N LEU A 40 8.99 -3.59 2.03
CA LEU A 40 9.21 -2.19 1.67
C LEU A 40 10.70 -1.88 1.55
N PHE A 41 11.51 -2.34 2.52
CA PHE A 41 12.95 -2.15 2.47
C PHE A 41 13.60 -2.81 1.25
N ALA A 42 13.21 -4.05 0.93
CA ALA A 42 13.66 -4.74 -0.28
C ALA A 42 13.29 -3.97 -1.56
N GLY A 43 12.07 -3.43 -1.62
CA GLY A 43 11.61 -2.61 -2.75
C GLY A 43 12.42 -1.31 -2.91
N ILE A 44 12.74 -0.62 -1.81
CA ILE A 44 13.59 0.58 -1.85
C ILE A 44 14.99 0.23 -2.34
N LEU A 45 15.57 -0.88 -1.85
CA LEU A 45 16.90 -1.34 -2.26
C LEU A 45 16.95 -1.71 -3.74
N VAL A 46 16.04 -2.57 -4.21
CA VAL A 46 16.05 -3.10 -5.59
C VAL A 46 15.54 -2.07 -6.61
N GLY A 47 14.70 -1.13 -6.17
CA GLY A 47 14.08 -0.11 -7.00
C GLY A 47 15.07 0.90 -7.60
N PRO A 48 14.56 1.88 -8.36
CA PRO A 48 15.38 2.81 -9.14
C PRO A 48 16.23 3.76 -8.28
N PHE A 49 15.92 3.90 -7.00
CA PHE A 49 16.53 4.89 -6.11
C PHE A 49 17.84 4.43 -5.44
N VAL A 50 18.05 3.11 -5.28
CA VAL A 50 19.25 2.58 -4.60
C VAL A 50 20.09 1.72 -5.54
N LEU A 51 19.65 0.50 -5.88
CA LEU A 51 20.42 -0.40 -6.75
C LEU A 51 20.11 -0.23 -8.24
N GLY A 52 18.96 0.35 -8.59
CA GLY A 52 18.60 0.59 -10.00
C GLY A 52 18.27 -0.68 -10.79
N LEU A 53 18.01 -1.81 -10.13
CA LEU A 53 17.75 -3.10 -10.80
C LEU A 53 16.39 -3.11 -11.52
N ILE A 54 15.45 -2.30 -11.05
CA ILE A 54 14.15 -2.07 -11.68
C ILE A 54 14.07 -0.60 -12.10
N SER A 55 13.93 -0.38 -13.41
CA SER A 55 13.80 0.96 -13.97
C SER A 55 12.38 1.53 -13.76
N GLN A 56 12.24 2.86 -13.86
CA GLN A 56 10.93 3.52 -13.80
C GLN A 56 9.97 3.06 -14.92
N ALA A 57 10.51 2.68 -16.09
CA ALA A 57 9.72 2.14 -17.18
C ALA A 57 9.22 0.72 -16.84
N SER A 58 10.10 -0.13 -16.31
CA SER A 58 9.76 -1.49 -15.87
C SER A 58 8.71 -1.49 -14.74
N LEU A 59 8.74 -0.50 -13.84
CA LEU A 59 7.70 -0.35 -12.80
C LEU A 59 6.30 -0.17 -13.40
N LYS A 60 6.15 0.51 -14.54
CA LYS A 60 4.85 0.63 -15.22
C LYS A 60 4.39 -0.70 -15.80
N GLU A 61 5.31 -1.49 -16.33
CA GLU A 61 5.00 -2.83 -16.86
C GLU A 61 4.62 -3.82 -15.75
N LEU A 62 5.14 -3.59 -14.54
CA LEU A 62 4.79 -4.33 -13.33
C LEU A 62 3.40 -4.00 -12.75
N LEU A 63 2.70 -2.98 -13.25
CA LEU A 63 1.35 -2.62 -12.77
C LEU A 63 0.35 -3.77 -12.92
N PHE A 64 0.47 -4.59 -13.96
CA PHE A 64 -0.36 -5.78 -14.10
C PHE A 64 -0.20 -6.76 -12.92
N VAL A 65 1.01 -6.88 -12.38
CA VAL A 65 1.26 -7.72 -11.20
C VAL A 65 0.58 -7.14 -9.96
N ASP A 66 0.55 -5.81 -9.81
CA ASP A 66 -0.17 -5.13 -8.74
C ASP A 66 -1.68 -5.37 -8.83
N GLU A 67 -2.27 -5.22 -10.02
CA GLU A 67 -3.70 -5.47 -10.26
C GLU A 67 -4.10 -6.91 -9.93
N VAL A 68 -3.32 -7.89 -10.40
CA VAL A 68 -3.54 -9.31 -10.11
C VAL A 68 -3.36 -9.59 -8.62
N SER A 69 -2.33 -9.03 -7.99
CA SER A 69 -2.08 -9.20 -6.56
C SER A 69 -3.20 -8.61 -5.72
N LEU A 70 -3.70 -7.43 -6.06
CA LEU A 70 -4.82 -6.77 -5.37
C LEU A 70 -6.11 -7.61 -5.50
N ALA A 71 -6.37 -8.17 -6.68
CA ALA A 71 -7.48 -9.09 -6.88
C ALA A 71 -7.36 -10.34 -5.99
N PHE A 72 -6.16 -10.94 -5.92
CA PHE A 72 -5.91 -12.09 -5.03
C PHE A 72 -6.06 -11.73 -3.55
N ILE A 73 -5.55 -10.58 -3.11
CA ILE A 73 -5.68 -10.12 -1.72
C ILE A 73 -7.16 -9.89 -1.36
N ALA A 74 -7.91 -9.22 -2.25
CA ALA A 74 -9.34 -8.97 -2.05
C ALA A 74 -10.14 -10.29 -2.03
N PHE A 75 -9.83 -11.22 -2.94
CA PHE A 75 -10.46 -12.53 -2.98
C PHE A 75 -10.15 -13.36 -1.72
N ALA A 76 -8.88 -13.43 -1.31
CA ALA A 76 -8.45 -14.16 -0.12
C ALA A 76 -9.14 -13.59 1.15
N ALA A 77 -9.08 -12.27 1.34
CA ALA A 77 -9.75 -11.62 2.46
C ALA A 77 -11.27 -11.82 2.44
N GLY A 78 -11.89 -11.79 1.25
CA GLY A 78 -13.32 -12.08 1.10
C GLY A 78 -13.68 -13.54 1.42
N SER A 79 -12.80 -14.48 1.08
CA SER A 79 -13.01 -15.92 1.32
C SER A 79 -12.93 -16.32 2.80
N GLU A 80 -12.27 -15.51 3.63
CA GLU A 80 -12.20 -15.71 5.09
C GLU A 80 -13.47 -15.23 5.83
N ILE A 81 -14.39 -14.52 5.16
CA ILE A 81 -15.58 -13.97 5.80
C ILE A 81 -16.67 -15.05 5.93
N TYR A 82 -16.95 -15.47 7.17
CA TYR A 82 -18.06 -16.37 7.47
C TYR A 82 -19.35 -15.59 7.79
N LEU A 83 -20.29 -15.56 6.84
CA LEU A 83 -21.49 -14.72 6.90
C LEU A 83 -22.41 -15.02 8.10
N GLU A 84 -22.50 -16.27 8.53
CA GLU A 84 -23.37 -16.66 9.66
C GLU A 84 -22.86 -16.06 10.98
N GLU A 85 -21.55 -16.08 11.22
CA GLU A 85 -20.92 -15.42 12.36
C GLU A 85 -21.05 -13.90 12.27
N LEU A 86 -20.83 -13.35 11.07
CA LEU A 86 -20.87 -11.91 10.82
C LEU A 86 -22.27 -11.33 11.05
N ARG A 87 -23.34 -12.04 10.68
CA ARG A 87 -24.73 -11.56 10.73
C ARG A 87 -25.14 -11.06 12.09
N SER A 88 -24.67 -11.72 13.16
CA SER A 88 -24.94 -11.32 14.55
C SER A 88 -24.33 -9.97 14.93
N ARG A 89 -23.25 -9.55 14.25
CA ARG A 89 -22.48 -8.33 14.53
C ARG A 89 -22.57 -7.27 13.44
N LEU A 90 -23.24 -7.54 12.31
CA LEU A 90 -23.32 -6.66 11.14
C LEU A 90 -23.71 -5.21 11.48
N ARG A 91 -24.69 -5.00 12.36
CA ARG A 91 -25.12 -3.65 12.75
C ARG A 91 -24.00 -2.89 13.48
N SER A 92 -23.27 -3.55 14.37
CA SER A 92 -22.15 -2.94 15.09
C SER A 92 -20.99 -2.63 14.13
N ILE A 93 -20.66 -3.59 13.26
CA ILE A 93 -19.61 -3.42 12.24
C ILE A 93 -19.97 -2.28 11.29
N ALA A 94 -21.21 -2.22 10.81
CA ALA A 94 -21.67 -1.14 9.93
C ALA A 94 -21.53 0.23 10.60
N TRP A 95 -21.94 0.38 11.86
CA TRP A 95 -21.78 1.64 12.59
C TRP A 95 -20.32 2.06 12.76
N VAL A 96 -19.44 1.13 13.13
CA VAL A 96 -18.01 1.41 13.29
C VAL A 96 -17.37 1.75 11.94
N THR A 97 -17.70 1.02 10.88
CA THR A 97 -17.17 1.25 9.54
C THR A 97 -17.63 2.59 8.98
N VAL A 98 -18.91 2.93 9.07
CA VAL A 98 -19.43 4.24 8.62
C VAL A 98 -18.83 5.37 9.46
N GLY A 99 -18.74 5.20 10.77
CA GLY A 99 -18.10 6.15 11.67
C GLY A 99 -16.64 6.42 11.27
N ASN A 100 -15.85 5.36 11.07
CA ASN A 100 -14.45 5.48 10.65
C ASN A 100 -14.29 6.05 9.23
N ALA A 101 -15.16 5.64 8.29
CA ALA A 101 -15.15 6.11 6.91
C ALA A 101 -15.38 7.63 6.78
N ILE A 102 -16.07 8.23 7.75
CA ILE A 102 -16.26 9.68 7.80
C ILE A 102 -15.20 10.33 8.70
N ALA A 103 -15.04 9.85 9.93
CA ALA A 103 -14.19 10.49 10.93
C ALA A 103 -12.71 10.50 10.52
N ILE A 104 -12.17 9.39 10.01
CA ILE A 104 -10.73 9.31 9.70
C ILE A 104 -10.35 10.24 8.54
N PRO A 105 -11.03 10.22 7.38
CA PRO A 105 -10.72 11.16 6.30
C PRO A 105 -10.94 12.61 6.67
N VAL A 106 -12.00 12.93 7.42
CA VAL A 106 -12.28 14.31 7.84
C VAL A 106 -11.23 14.80 8.81
N CYS A 107 -10.96 14.06 9.89
CA CYS A 107 -9.96 14.46 10.88
C CYS A 107 -8.55 14.49 10.28
N GLY A 108 -8.17 13.46 9.51
CA GLY A 108 -6.86 13.38 8.86
C GLY A 108 -6.65 14.48 7.81
N GLY A 109 -7.69 14.74 6.99
CA GLY A 109 -7.66 15.81 6.00
C GLY A 109 -7.61 17.20 6.63
N VAL A 110 -8.41 17.47 7.68
CA VAL A 110 -8.34 18.74 8.41
C VAL A 110 -6.97 18.92 9.07
N ALA A 111 -6.44 17.88 9.72
CA ALA A 111 -5.12 17.93 10.34
C ALA A 111 -4.01 18.25 9.32
N LEU A 112 -4.02 17.58 8.16
CA LEU A 112 -3.05 17.85 7.09
C LEU A 112 -3.22 19.23 6.46
N PHE A 113 -4.46 19.72 6.32
CA PHE A 113 -4.70 21.08 5.84
C PHE A 113 -4.12 22.13 6.79
N LEU A 114 -4.30 21.94 8.11
CA LEU A 114 -3.72 22.82 9.13
C LEU A 114 -2.19 22.76 9.13
N LEU A 115 -1.61 21.58 8.90
CA LEU A 115 -0.17 21.37 8.79
C LEU A 115 0.41 21.73 7.40
N SER A 116 -0.43 22.12 6.44
CA SER A 116 0.00 22.36 5.06
C SER A 116 1.08 23.43 4.92
N GLY A 117 1.15 24.39 5.85
CA GLY A 117 2.20 25.42 5.89
C GLY A 117 3.58 24.89 6.30
N MET A 118 3.64 23.75 7.00
CA MET A 118 4.89 23.11 7.44
C MET A 118 5.42 22.11 6.42
N ILE A 119 4.58 21.63 5.50
CA ILE A 119 4.93 20.62 4.50
C ILE A 119 5.54 21.33 3.27
N PRO A 120 6.83 21.09 2.92
CA PRO A 120 7.53 21.86 1.89
C PRO A 120 6.81 21.91 0.53
N PHE A 121 6.26 20.77 0.07
CA PHE A 121 5.58 20.70 -1.23
C PHE A 121 4.19 21.35 -1.23
N MET A 122 3.50 21.40 -0.08
CA MET A 122 2.15 21.99 0.04
C MET A 122 2.20 23.50 0.27
N ARG A 123 3.32 24.01 0.81
CA ARG A 123 3.50 25.42 1.13
C ARG A 123 3.39 26.31 -0.10
N GLU A 124 3.87 25.87 -1.26
CA GLU A 124 3.81 26.65 -2.50
C GLU A 124 2.50 26.46 -3.28
N MET A 125 1.66 25.50 -2.87
CA MET A 125 0.39 25.23 -3.54
C MET A 125 -0.68 26.30 -3.23
N PRO A 126 -1.55 26.63 -4.21
CA PRO A 126 -2.74 27.42 -3.95
C PRO A 126 -3.67 26.68 -2.97
N VAL A 127 -4.56 27.42 -2.30
CA VAL A 127 -5.47 26.86 -1.29
C VAL A 127 -6.25 25.66 -1.82
N ASN A 128 -6.73 25.72 -3.07
CA ASN A 128 -7.43 24.62 -3.72
C ASN A 128 -6.56 23.35 -3.83
N GLY A 129 -5.28 23.50 -4.16
CA GLY A 129 -4.34 22.39 -4.24
C GLY A 129 -4.06 21.78 -2.86
N ARG A 130 -3.95 22.61 -1.82
CA ARG A 130 -3.79 22.14 -0.43
C ARG A 130 -5.02 21.37 0.05
N ILE A 131 -6.22 21.85 -0.25
CA ILE A 131 -7.48 21.15 0.07
C ILE A 131 -7.50 19.79 -0.64
N ALA A 132 -7.22 19.74 -1.94
CA ALA A 132 -7.22 18.50 -2.70
C ALA A 132 -6.21 17.48 -2.16
N ALA A 133 -4.96 17.89 -1.92
CA ALA A 133 -3.93 17.04 -1.35
C ALA A 133 -4.29 16.53 0.05
N SER A 134 -4.90 17.39 0.88
CA SER A 134 -5.32 17.01 2.24
C SER A 134 -6.49 16.03 2.22
N LEU A 135 -7.45 16.20 1.31
CA LEU A 135 -8.56 15.25 1.12
C LEU A 135 -8.05 13.89 0.65
N LEU A 136 -7.15 13.86 -0.34
CA LEU A 136 -6.53 12.62 -0.82
C LEU A 136 -5.75 11.91 0.29
N ALA A 137 -4.96 12.64 1.06
CA ALA A 137 -4.23 12.04 2.16
C ALA A 137 -5.18 11.54 3.26
N GLY A 138 -6.28 12.27 3.53
CA GLY A 138 -7.36 11.81 4.40
C GLY A 138 -7.98 10.49 3.95
N THR A 139 -8.25 10.32 2.65
CA THR A 139 -8.80 9.05 2.13
C THR A 139 -7.78 7.92 2.16
N ILE A 140 -6.49 8.19 1.93
CA ILE A 140 -5.41 7.19 2.06
C ILE A 140 -5.32 6.66 3.50
N LEU A 141 -5.46 7.55 4.51
CA LEU A 141 -5.43 7.16 5.94
C LEU A 141 -6.58 6.24 6.36
N LEU A 142 -7.68 6.20 5.61
CA LEU A 142 -8.80 5.29 5.87
C LEU A 142 -8.45 3.84 5.54
N ALA A 143 -7.53 3.59 4.60
CA ALA A 143 -7.21 2.24 4.17
C ALA A 143 -6.66 1.40 5.33
N ARG A 144 -7.24 0.21 5.54
CA ARG A 144 -6.81 -0.77 6.55
C ARG A 144 -6.66 -2.13 5.87
N SER A 145 -5.57 -2.83 6.14
CA SER A 145 -5.32 -4.18 5.65
C SER A 145 -5.61 -5.22 6.74
N PRO A 146 -6.54 -6.18 6.51
CA PRO A 146 -6.85 -7.25 7.47
C PRO A 146 -5.62 -8.08 7.84
N SER A 147 -4.79 -8.38 6.84
CA SER A 147 -3.55 -9.15 7.00
C SER A 147 -2.56 -8.54 7.99
N SER A 148 -2.51 -7.21 8.11
CA SER A 148 -1.61 -6.54 9.05
C SER A 148 -2.06 -6.65 10.51
N VAL A 149 -3.34 -6.90 10.76
CA VAL A 149 -3.89 -7.14 12.11
C VAL A 149 -3.68 -8.59 12.52
N ILE A 150 -3.71 -9.53 11.57
CA ILE A 150 -3.52 -10.97 11.79
C ILE A 150 -2.02 -11.34 11.86
N ALA A 151 -1.14 -10.57 11.21
CA ALA A 151 0.30 -10.84 11.13
C ALA A 151 1.11 -10.44 12.38
N ILE A 152 0.46 -10.22 13.53
CA ILE A 152 1.08 -10.04 14.85
C ILE A 152 0.86 -11.34 15.64
#